data_AF-F0SIC3-F1
#
_entry.id   AF-F0SIC3-F1
#
_cell.length_a   1.000
_cell.length_b   1.000
_cell.length_c   1.000
_cell.angle_alpha   90.00
_cell.angle_beta   90.00
_cell.angle_gamma   90.00
#
_symmetry.space_group_name_H-M   'P 1'
#
loop_
_entity.id
_entity.type
_entity.pdbx_description
1 polymer ?
#
loop_
_entity_poly.entity_id
_entity_poly.type
_entity_poly.pdbx_seq_one_letter_code
_entity_poly.pdbx_strand_id
1 'polypeptide(L)'
;MSSRRSSRRLSSHPALTPELKSTLDAEAEEYRSPEARSAARSEIRAHQLQQALNELLKDLNEAKESAGLSLADLAERCEISRPAIHRFLDGQNLNPKLSTVLRISQALGREITLSARDTKE
;
A
#
# COMPACT_ATOMS: atom_id res chain seq x y z
N MET A 1 -23.68 -61.28 13.67
CA MET A 1 -23.31 -60.34 12.59
C MET A 1 -22.77 -59.06 13.24
N SER A 2 -21.45 -58.87 13.31
CA SER A 2 -20.85 -57.68 13.93
C SER A 2 -19.86 -57.06 12.96
N SER A 3 -20.27 -55.96 12.32
CA SER A 3 -19.49 -55.23 11.32
C SER A 3 -18.55 -54.25 12.03
N ARG A 4 -17.24 -54.56 12.03
CA ARG A 4 -16.20 -53.62 12.44
C ARG A 4 -16.07 -52.55 11.35
N ARG A 5 -16.55 -51.33 11.63
CA ARG A 5 -16.27 -50.15 10.82
C ARG A 5 -14.78 -49.84 10.91
N SER A 6 -14.05 -50.18 9.84
CA SER A 6 -12.67 -49.76 9.62
C SER A 6 -12.64 -48.25 9.39
N SER A 7 -12.15 -47.50 10.38
CA SER A 7 -11.80 -46.09 10.21
C SER A 7 -10.61 -46.00 9.26
N ARG A 8 -10.88 -45.58 8.02
CA ARG A 8 -9.86 -45.28 7.02
C ARG A 8 -9.09 -44.04 7.48
N ARG A 9 -7.89 -44.24 8.06
CA ARG A 9 -6.98 -43.14 8.41
C ARG A 9 -6.64 -42.39 7.12
N LEU A 10 -7.03 -41.13 7.03
CA LEU A 10 -6.51 -40.21 6.01
C LEU A 10 -5.00 -40.09 6.26
N SER A 11 -4.21 -40.59 5.31
CA SER A 11 -2.76 -40.59 5.40
C SER A 11 -2.24 -39.16 5.47
N SER A 12 -1.34 -38.97 6.44
CA SER A 12 -0.31 -37.94 6.60
C SER A 12 -0.07 -37.06 5.38
N HIS A 13 0.09 -35.75 5.60
CA HIS A 13 0.83 -34.88 4.67
C HIS A 13 2.07 -35.63 4.15
N PRO A 14 2.37 -35.56 2.84
CA PRO A 14 3.51 -36.26 2.26
C PRO A 14 4.76 -35.87 3.05
N ALA A 15 5.52 -36.87 3.49
CA ALA A 15 6.79 -36.63 4.15
C ALA A 15 7.66 -35.79 3.21
N LEU A 16 8.28 -34.71 3.71
CA LEU A 16 9.25 -33.93 2.94
C LEU A 16 10.31 -34.90 2.42
N THR A 17 10.35 -35.12 1.11
CA THR A 17 11.42 -35.92 0.52
C THR A 17 12.74 -35.14 0.66
N PRO A 18 13.90 -35.81 0.65
CA PRO A 18 15.20 -35.14 0.73
C PRO A 18 15.36 -34.05 -0.35
N GLU A 19 14.82 -34.28 -1.54
CA GLU A 19 14.84 -33.34 -2.66
C GLU A 19 13.98 -32.11 -2.37
N LEU A 20 12.75 -32.30 -1.87
CA LEU A 20 11.84 -31.21 -1.51
C LEU A 20 12.38 -30.37 -0.35
N LYS A 21 13.08 -31.02 0.60
CA LYS A 21 13.77 -30.34 1.69
C LYS A 21 14.92 -29.48 1.17
N SER A 22 15.74 -30.03 0.26
CA SER A 22 16.84 -29.28 -0.34
C SER A 22 16.37 -28.07 -1.15
N THR A 23 15.25 -28.17 -1.86
CA THR A 23 14.69 -27.04 -2.62
C THR A 23 14.15 -25.97 -1.67
N LEU A 24 13.42 -26.36 -0.62
CA LEU A 24 12.90 -25.43 0.38
C LEU A 24 14.03 -24.73 1.17
N ASP A 25 15.10 -25.45 1.50
CA ASP A 25 16.25 -24.89 2.20
C ASP A 25 16.99 -23.88 1.29
N ALA A 26 17.11 -24.18 -0.02
CA ALA A 26 17.71 -23.27 -1.00
C ALA A 26 16.86 -21.99 -1.19
N GLU A 27 15.54 -22.13 -1.33
CA GLU A 27 14.61 -21.00 -1.39
C GLU A 27 14.66 -20.17 -0.11
N ALA A 28 14.66 -20.81 1.06
CA ALA A 28 14.73 -20.12 2.35
C ALA A 28 16.04 -19.31 2.50
N GLU A 29 17.16 -19.82 1.97
CA GLU A 29 18.43 -19.10 1.98
C GLU A 29 18.45 -17.94 0.97
N GLU A 30 17.82 -18.10 -0.20
CA GLU A 30 17.60 -17.02 -1.17
C GLU A 30 16.80 -15.86 -0.55
N TYR A 31 15.69 -16.15 0.14
CA TYR A 31 14.93 -15.14 0.89
C TYR A 31 15.70 -14.54 2.07
N ARG A 32 16.68 -15.26 2.63
CA ARG A 32 17.55 -14.79 3.72
C ARG A 32 18.70 -13.92 3.21
N SER A 33 18.94 -13.89 1.89
CA SER A 33 20.00 -13.09 1.29
C SER A 33 19.89 -11.59 1.64
N PRO A 34 21.01 -10.86 1.72
CA PRO A 34 21.01 -9.41 1.94
C PRO A 34 20.19 -8.65 0.89
N GLU A 35 20.17 -9.14 -0.35
CA GLU A 35 19.43 -8.57 -1.48
C GLU A 35 17.92 -8.72 -1.29
N ALA A 36 17.43 -9.92 -0.97
CA ALA A 36 16.02 -10.17 -0.67
C ALA A 36 15.54 -9.32 0.52
N ARG A 37 16.36 -9.21 1.58
CA ARG A 37 16.05 -8.31 2.71
C ARG A 37 16.02 -6.84 2.31
N SER A 38 16.90 -6.42 1.40
CA SER A 38 16.92 -5.04 0.89
C SER A 38 15.68 -4.73 0.05
N ALA A 39 15.31 -5.64 -0.84
CA ALA A 39 14.10 -5.58 -1.65
C ALA A 39 12.85 -5.50 -0.76
N ALA A 40 12.72 -6.42 0.21
CA ALA A 40 11.61 -6.41 1.16
C ALA A 40 11.52 -5.08 1.94
N ARG A 41 12.65 -4.53 2.40
CA ARG A 41 12.67 -3.21 3.06
C ARG A 41 12.27 -2.07 2.14
N SER A 42 12.62 -2.14 0.85
CA SER A 42 12.25 -1.15 -0.15
C SER A 42 10.75 -1.19 -0.42
N GLU A 43 10.19 -2.39 -0.55
CA GLU A 43 8.75 -2.61 -0.75
C GLU A 43 7.94 -2.13 0.45
N ILE A 44 8.36 -2.47 1.68
CA ILE A 44 7.72 -1.99 2.91
C ILE A 44 7.71 -0.46 2.94
N ARG A 45 8.84 0.19 2.62
CA ARG A 45 8.94 1.66 2.58
C ARG A 45 8.03 2.27 1.51
N ALA A 46 7.99 1.68 0.31
CA ALA A 46 7.12 2.14 -0.76
C ALA A 46 5.65 2.03 -0.37
N HIS A 47 5.27 0.92 0.28
CA HIS A 47 3.91 0.71 0.77
C HIS A 47 3.53 1.71 1.86
N GLN A 48 4.42 1.96 2.83
CA GLN A 48 4.21 2.95 3.89
C GLN A 48 4.04 4.36 3.32
N LEU A 49 4.86 4.76 2.34
CA LEU A 49 4.72 6.04 1.65
C LEU A 49 3.37 6.15 0.94
N GLN A 50 2.95 5.10 0.24
CA GLN A 50 1.66 5.08 -0.46
C GLN A 50 0.49 5.21 0.52
N GLN A 51 0.55 4.52 1.66
CA GLN A 51 -0.49 4.63 2.69
C GLN A 51 -0.59 6.04 3.25
N ALA A 52 0.53 6.65 3.68
CA ALA A 52 0.55 8.01 4.22
C ALA A 52 0.02 9.05 3.21
N LEU A 53 0.34 8.87 1.94
CA LEU A 53 -0.16 9.73 0.87
C LEU A 53 -1.67 9.55 0.64
N ASN A 54 -2.17 8.32 0.67
CA ASN A 54 -3.60 8.04 0.52
C ASN A 54 -4.41 8.66 1.68
N GLU A 55 -3.88 8.60 2.91
CA GLU A 55 -4.47 9.27 4.07
C GLU A 55 -4.55 10.79 3.86
N LEU A 56 -3.44 11.42 3.45
CA LEU A 56 -3.43 12.85 3.14
C LEU A 56 -4.44 13.24 2.05
N LEU A 57 -4.55 12.45 0.98
CA LEU A 57 -5.49 12.72 -0.11
C LEU A 57 -6.94 12.56 0.33
N LYS A 58 -7.21 11.59 1.21
CA LYS A 58 -8.51 11.41 1.83
C LYS A 58 -8.88 12.62 2.69
N ASP A 59 -7.97 13.11 3.52
CA ASP A 59 -8.18 14.32 4.33
C ASP A 59 -8.50 15.55 3.45
N LEU A 60 -7.82 15.69 2.31
CA LEU A 60 -8.12 16.74 1.34
C LEU A 60 -9.50 16.55 0.69
N ASN A 61 -9.92 15.31 0.42
CA ASN A 61 -11.26 15.05 -0.10
C ASN A 61 -12.35 15.39 0.94
N GLU A 62 -12.15 15.02 2.20
CA GLU A 62 -13.05 15.38 3.31
C GLU A 62 -13.11 16.91 3.51
N ALA A 63 -11.97 17.61 3.36
CA ALA A 63 -11.93 19.06 3.38
C ALA A 63 -12.73 19.69 2.22
N LYS A 64 -12.63 19.12 1.01
CA LYS A 64 -13.43 19.54 -0.15
C LYS A 64 -14.93 19.39 0.13
N GLU A 65 -15.34 18.24 0.67
CA GLU A 65 -16.73 17.96 1.04
C GLU A 65 -17.24 18.91 2.12
N SER A 66 -16.44 19.16 3.16
CA SER A 66 -16.76 20.09 4.24
C SER A 66 -16.92 21.54 3.76
N ALA A 67 -16.18 21.92 2.70
CA ALA A 67 -16.29 23.22 2.06
C ALA A 67 -17.48 23.31 1.07
N GLY A 68 -18.25 22.23 0.88
CA GLY A 68 -19.37 22.18 -0.05
C GLY A 68 -18.95 22.23 -1.53
N LEU A 69 -17.69 21.92 -1.84
CA LEU A 69 -17.16 22.00 -3.21
C LEU A 69 -17.41 20.70 -3.97
N SER A 70 -17.88 20.85 -5.21
CA SER A 70 -17.89 19.75 -6.16
C SER A 70 -16.48 19.47 -6.69
N LEU A 71 -16.31 18.31 -7.32
CA LEU A 71 -15.07 17.99 -8.04
C LEU A 71 -14.78 18.97 -9.19
N ALA A 72 -15.82 19.56 -9.79
CA ALA A 72 -15.65 20.55 -10.86
C ALA A 72 -15.12 21.86 -10.31
N ASP A 73 -15.67 22.33 -9.18
CA ASP A 73 -15.23 23.59 -8.55
C ASP A 73 -13.77 23.50 -8.13
N LEU A 74 -13.37 22.36 -7.54
CA LEU A 74 -11.98 22.15 -7.16
C LEU A 74 -11.05 22.06 -8.38
N ALA A 75 -11.49 21.39 -9.45
CA ALA A 75 -10.74 21.29 -10.71
C ALA A 75 -10.48 22.68 -11.33
N GLU A 76 -11.48 23.54 -11.33
CA GLU A 76 -11.38 24.92 -11.80
C GLU A 76 -10.41 25.73 -10.92
N ARG A 77 -10.58 25.69 -9.59
CA ARG A 77 -9.70 26.40 -8.63
C ARG A 77 -8.24 25.97 -8.71
N CYS A 78 -7.99 24.69 -9.00
CA CYS A 78 -6.63 24.16 -9.09
C CYS A 78 -6.01 24.31 -10.50
N GLU A 79 -6.79 24.71 -11.51
CA GLU A 79 -6.40 24.62 -12.93
C GLU A 79 -5.94 23.20 -13.31
N ILE A 80 -6.63 22.18 -12.81
CA ILE A 80 -6.34 20.76 -13.07
C ILE A 80 -7.58 20.11 -13.64
N SER A 81 -7.42 19.23 -14.63
CA SER A 81 -8.57 18.51 -15.21
C SER A 81 -9.34 17.72 -14.14
N ARG A 82 -10.68 17.75 -14.22
CA ARG A 82 -11.57 17.00 -13.32
C ARG A 82 -11.23 15.50 -13.21
N PRO A 83 -10.91 14.76 -14.30
CA PRO A 83 -10.50 13.37 -14.20
C PRO A 83 -9.19 13.18 -13.42
N ALA A 84 -8.26 14.12 -13.51
CA ALA A 84 -7.03 14.07 -12.73
C ALA A 84 -7.33 14.29 -11.24
N ILE A 85 -8.12 15.30 -10.89
CA ILE A 85 -8.56 15.53 -9.49
C ILE A 85 -9.26 14.29 -8.92
N HIS A 86 -10.18 13.68 -9.67
CA HIS A 86 -10.85 12.45 -9.24
C HIS A 86 -9.85 11.33 -8.93
N ARG A 87 -8.91 11.04 -9.84
CA ARG A 87 -7.88 10.01 -9.61
C ARG A 87 -6.99 10.31 -8.41
N PHE A 88 -6.73 11.59 -8.13
CA PHE A 88 -5.96 12.00 -6.96
C PHE A 88 -6.73 11.75 -5.66
N LEU A 89 -7.96 12.25 -5.57
CA LEU A 89 -8.73 12.17 -4.32
C LEU A 89 -9.24 10.76 -4.02
N ASP A 90 -9.49 9.95 -5.05
CA ASP A 90 -9.95 8.56 -4.91
C ASP A 90 -8.79 7.57 -4.62
N GLY A 91 -7.55 8.06 -4.46
CA GLY A 91 -6.38 7.22 -4.17
C GLY A 91 -5.97 6.28 -5.33
N GLN A 92 -6.55 6.45 -6.52
CA GLN A 92 -6.23 5.63 -7.69
C GLN A 92 -4.94 6.04 -8.39
N ASN A 93 -4.32 7.15 -7.97
CA ASN A 93 -3.03 7.59 -8.51
C ASN A 93 -1.88 7.11 -7.64
N LEU A 94 -1.07 6.20 -8.18
CA LEU A 94 0.05 5.56 -7.47
C LEU A 94 1.25 6.49 -7.21
N ASN A 95 1.29 7.70 -7.81
CA ASN A 95 2.39 8.64 -7.58
C ASN A 95 2.04 10.11 -7.95
N PRO A 96 1.23 10.82 -7.15
CA PRO A 96 1.03 12.25 -7.30
C PRO A 96 2.32 13.03 -7.10
N LYS A 97 2.55 14.01 -7.99
CA LYS A 97 3.57 15.01 -7.75
C LYS A 97 3.20 15.82 -6.52
N LEU A 98 4.17 16.07 -5.64
CA LEU A 98 3.98 16.93 -4.46
C LEU A 98 3.42 18.31 -4.85
N SER A 99 3.86 18.87 -5.98
CA SER A 99 3.34 20.12 -6.54
C SER A 99 1.82 20.10 -6.74
N THR A 100 1.25 18.96 -7.12
CA THR A 100 -0.18 18.79 -7.32
C THR A 100 -0.92 18.75 -5.98
N VAL A 101 -0.38 18.01 -5.00
CA VAL A 101 -0.95 17.92 -3.66
C VAL A 101 -1.00 19.30 -3.00
N LEU A 102 0.08 20.07 -3.11
CA LEU A 102 0.15 21.44 -2.59
C LEU A 102 -0.84 22.40 -3.28
N ARG A 103 -1.03 22.26 -4.60
CA ARG A 103 -1.99 23.09 -5.32
C ARG A 103 -3.43 22.80 -4.89
N ILE A 104 -3.76 21.52 -4.68
CA ILE A 104 -5.06 21.11 -4.15
C ILE A 104 -5.26 21.64 -2.72
N SER A 105 -4.25 21.53 -1.86
CA SER A 105 -4.35 22.04 -0.48
C SER A 105 -4.57 23.55 -0.46
N GLN A 106 -3.84 24.31 -1.27
CA GLN A 106 -4.00 25.76 -1.40
C GLN A 106 -5.41 26.15 -1.87
N ALA A 107 -5.94 25.46 -2.89
CA ALA A 107 -7.30 25.69 -3.39
C ALA A 107 -8.40 25.40 -2.34
N LEU A 108 -8.09 24.57 -1.35
CA LEU A 108 -8.93 24.21 -0.22
C LEU A 108 -8.66 25.05 1.04
N GLY A 109 -7.70 26.00 1.00
CA GLY A 109 -7.30 26.79 2.17
C GLY A 109 -6.63 25.96 3.26
N ARG A 110 -5.93 24.87 2.88
CA ARG A 110 -5.22 23.95 3.77
C ARG A 110 -3.72 24.12 3.64
N GLU A 111 -3.04 24.08 4.78
CA GLU A 111 -1.59 24.08 4.88
C GLU A 111 -1.06 22.64 5.00
N ILE A 112 0.01 22.32 4.28
CA ILE A 112 0.73 21.05 4.39
C ILE A 112 2.15 21.37 4.83
N THR A 113 2.56 20.78 5.96
CA THR A 113 3.90 20.96 6.52
C THR A 113 4.70 19.67 6.37
N LEU A 114 5.87 19.75 5.74
CA LEU A 114 6.83 18.66 5.66
C LEU A 114 8.01 18.96 6.58
N SER A 115 8.38 18.00 7.41
CA SER A 115 9.55 18.11 8.29
C SER A 115 10.41 16.85 8.18
N ALA A 116 11.72 17.04 8.14
CA ALA A 116 12.68 15.97 8.30
C ALA A 116 13.10 15.89 9.77
N ARG A 117 13.26 14.68 10.29
CA ARG A 117 13.77 14.42 11.63
C ARG A 117 14.86 13.37 11.54
N ASP A 118 15.81 13.43 12.47
CA ASP A 118 16.85 12.41 12.57
C ASP A 118 16.24 11.07 12.97
N THR A 119 16.71 10.00 12.33
CA THR A 119 16.25 8.63 12.57
C THR A 119 17.19 7.84 13.47
N LYS A 120 18.17 8.51 14.09
CA LYS A 120 19.14 7.92 15.01
C LYS A 120 18.95 8.50 16.41
N GLU A 121 18.59 7.64 17.34
CA GLU A 121 19.04 7.72 18.74
C GLU A 121 20.20 6.74 18.94
#